data_AF-A0A8T3LS46-F1
#
_entry.id   AF-A0A8T3LS46-F1
#
_cell.length_a   1.000
_cell.length_b   1.000
_cell.length_c   1.000
_cell.angle_alpha   90.00
_cell.angle_beta   90.00
_cell.angle_gamma   90.00
#
_symmetry.space_group_name_H-M   'P 1'
#
loop_
_entity.id
_entity.type
_entity.pdbx_description
1 polymer ?
#
loop_
_entity_poly.entity_id
_entity_poly.type
_entity_poly.pdbx_seq_one_letter_code
_entity_poly.pdbx_strand_id
1 'polypeptide(L)'
;MAGPLEPAPLGPPAVPEGPPPPPLTGPPGASVFTLEGRPAPGLYFGAWGLAILGLALVFVALQTELELAGTVLLLGGMLALDLGFAMAAGYQVLSRRRRLAHRYRGPSPFLLLAIYALSATLLVGVVSRVLSLDPESAITTVFSVAVLQLSAIITIILFVRRTGVLTWNDMGWPRGEQLSLRRALVDAGYAVSVTIPMTMVAAFAAALIATLLQLQDSAPPARTSSLDPLSLFVVAVVLAPIGEELFFRGFALTGWHRDLGRMRALLRTTVVFAVVHIVNVLGTPGDASVGARWALLQFLVILPVSFVLAWLFQQRGIIASIAGHAAYNGILVAISVLAQQAVPLTPA
;
A
#
# COMPACT_ATOMS: atom_id res chain seq x y z
N MET A 1 -44.51 15.11 7.50
CA MET A 1 -44.31 16.55 7.23
C MET A 1 -42.90 16.73 6.70
N ALA A 2 -42.74 17.05 5.42
CA ALA A 2 -41.43 17.33 4.84
C ALA A 2 -41.01 18.74 5.26
N GLY A 3 -39.88 18.86 5.95
CA GLY A 3 -39.29 20.16 6.29
C GLY A 3 -38.83 20.90 5.04
N PRO A 4 -38.71 22.24 5.10
CA PRO A 4 -38.26 23.05 3.97
C PRO A 4 -36.84 22.64 3.56
N LEU A 5 -36.67 22.36 2.26
CA LEU A 5 -35.37 22.05 1.66
C LEU A 5 -34.45 23.26 1.81
N GLU A 6 -33.43 23.11 2.65
CA GLU A 6 -32.36 24.10 2.79
C GLU A 6 -31.66 24.26 1.42
N PRO A 7 -31.54 25.48 0.87
CA PRO A 7 -30.93 25.69 -0.43
C PRO A 7 -29.46 25.26 -0.37
N ALA A 8 -29.05 24.44 -1.34
CA ALA A 8 -27.68 23.96 -1.45
C ALA A 8 -26.71 25.16 -1.44
N PRO A 9 -25.62 25.11 -0.65
CA PRO A 9 -24.66 26.20 -0.59
C PRO A 9 -24.15 26.50 -1.99
N LEU A 10 -24.35 27.74 -2.44
CA LEU A 10 -23.88 28.24 -3.72
C LEU A 10 -22.36 28.02 -3.77
N GLY A 11 -21.94 27.02 -4.55
CA GLY A 11 -20.54 26.77 -4.81
C GLY A 11 -19.90 28.04 -5.40
N PRO A 12 -18.58 28.24 -5.22
CA PRO A 12 -17.90 29.37 -5.81
C PRO A 12 -18.16 29.39 -7.34
N PRO A 13 -18.35 30.59 -7.93
CA PRO A 13 -18.66 30.72 -9.35
C PRO A 13 -17.62 29.97 -10.18
N ALA A 14 -18.11 29.26 -11.21
CA ALA A 14 -17.25 28.56 -12.15
C ALA A 14 -16.29 29.57 -12.77
N VAL A 15 -14.99 29.41 -12.50
CA VAL A 15 -13.95 30.20 -13.17
C VAL A 15 -14.03 29.84 -14.66
N PRO A 16 -14.21 30.82 -15.57
CA PRO A 16 -14.24 30.53 -17.00
C PRO A 16 -13.00 29.73 -17.38
N GLU A 17 -13.19 28.59 -18.06
CA GLU A 17 -12.08 27.82 -18.59
C GLU A 17 -11.39 28.69 -19.65
N GLY A 18 -10.24 29.25 -19.29
CA GLY A 18 -9.35 29.87 -20.27
C GLY A 18 -8.97 28.85 -21.35
N PRO A 19 -8.56 29.31 -22.55
CA PRO A 19 -8.12 28.41 -23.60
C PRO A 19 -7.03 27.47 -23.06
N PRO A 20 -7.06 26.18 -23.46
CA PRO A 20 -6.05 25.24 -23.02
C PRO A 20 -4.66 25.79 -23.39
N PRO A 21 -3.67 25.66 -22.48
CA PRO A 21 -2.32 26.09 -22.81
C PRO A 21 -1.86 25.38 -24.09
N PRO A 22 -1.12 26.08 -24.96
CA PRO A 22 -0.65 25.50 -26.21
C PRO A 22 0.12 24.20 -25.91
N PRO A 23 -0.04 23.16 -26.75
CA PRO A 23 0.70 21.93 -26.57
C PRO A 23 2.20 22.23 -26.60
N LEU A 24 2.93 21.69 -25.63
CA LEU A 24 4.38 21.87 -25.57
C LEU A 24 5.01 21.19 -26.80
N THR A 25 5.55 22.00 -27.70
CA THR A 25 6.24 21.53 -28.91
C THR A 25 7.68 21.15 -28.56
N GLY A 26 8.10 19.93 -28.87
CA GLY A 26 9.47 19.47 -28.65
C GLY A 26 9.60 17.95 -28.73
N PRO A 27 10.83 17.41 -28.70
CA PRO A 27 11.05 15.96 -28.68
C PRO A 27 10.44 15.34 -27.40
N PRO A 28 10.08 14.04 -27.44
CA PRO A 28 9.57 13.35 -26.26
C PRO A 28 10.49 13.57 -25.05
N GLY A 29 9.93 14.07 -23.94
CA GLY A 29 10.70 14.35 -22.73
C GLY A 29 11.23 15.78 -22.58
N ALA A 30 11.22 16.61 -23.62
CA ALA A 30 11.69 18.00 -23.54
C ALA A 30 10.91 18.84 -22.49
N SER A 31 9.64 18.51 -22.31
CA SER A 31 8.76 19.13 -21.31
C SER A 31 8.86 18.51 -19.91
N VAL A 32 9.63 17.43 -19.72
CA VAL A 32 9.77 16.82 -18.39
C VAL A 32 10.52 17.81 -17.50
N PHE A 33 11.67 18.31 -17.92
CA PHE A 33 12.49 19.18 -17.07
C PHE A 33 12.21 20.69 -17.18
N THR A 34 11.28 21.12 -18.05
CA THR A 34 10.89 22.55 -18.08
C THR A 34 10.17 22.95 -16.79
N LEU A 35 10.53 24.11 -16.24
CA LEU A 35 9.85 24.73 -15.10
C LEU A 35 8.80 25.75 -15.54
N GLU A 36 8.86 26.18 -16.79
CA GLU A 36 8.00 27.23 -17.33
C GLU A 36 6.53 26.78 -17.31
N GLY A 37 5.64 27.68 -16.88
CA GLY A 37 4.20 27.42 -16.80
C GLY A 37 3.77 26.45 -15.69
N ARG A 38 4.68 25.93 -14.87
CA ARG A 38 4.32 25.05 -13.74
C ARG A 38 3.81 25.87 -12.55
N PRO A 39 2.74 25.43 -11.86
CA PRO A 39 2.16 26.19 -10.74
C PRO A 39 3.01 26.19 -9.46
N ALA A 40 3.97 25.29 -9.34
CA ALA A 40 4.90 25.21 -8.22
C ALA A 40 6.27 24.67 -8.70
N PRO A 41 7.04 25.47 -9.45
CA PRO A 41 8.26 25.02 -10.10
C PRO A 41 9.32 24.58 -9.10
N GLY A 42 9.40 25.22 -7.92
CA GLY A 42 10.33 24.82 -6.85
C GLY A 42 10.06 23.42 -6.30
N LEU A 43 8.78 23.05 -6.07
CA LEU A 43 8.43 21.69 -5.66
C LEU A 43 8.79 20.66 -6.74
N TYR A 44 8.55 21.01 -8.00
CA TYR A 44 8.87 20.15 -9.13
C TYR A 44 10.38 19.93 -9.29
N PHE A 45 11.16 21.02 -9.23
CA PHE A 45 12.61 20.98 -9.31
C PHE A 45 13.22 20.20 -8.14
N GLY A 46 12.81 20.52 -6.91
CA GLY A 46 13.31 19.83 -5.72
C GLY A 46 12.94 18.35 -5.68
N ALA A 47 11.75 17.97 -6.18
CA ALA A 47 11.37 16.57 -6.31
C ALA A 47 12.37 15.77 -7.17
N TRP A 48 12.72 16.30 -8.35
CA TRP A 48 13.73 15.65 -9.22
C TRP A 48 15.12 15.68 -8.62
N GLY A 49 15.56 16.84 -8.11
CA GLY A 49 16.90 16.99 -7.54
C GLY A 49 17.14 16.03 -6.37
N LEU A 50 16.20 15.98 -5.42
CA LEU A 50 16.29 15.10 -4.26
C LEU A 50 16.13 13.62 -4.63
N ALA A 51 15.29 13.28 -5.61
CA ALA A 51 15.17 11.90 -6.07
C ALA A 51 16.46 11.41 -6.75
N ILE A 52 17.07 12.23 -7.62
CA ILE A 52 18.34 11.87 -8.29
C ILE A 52 19.46 11.76 -7.26
N LEU A 53 19.60 12.75 -6.37
CA LEU A 53 20.59 12.73 -5.30
C LEU A 53 20.39 11.52 -4.39
N GLY A 54 19.15 11.26 -3.96
CA GLY A 54 18.83 10.15 -3.08
C GLY A 54 19.12 8.79 -3.71
N LEU A 55 18.77 8.59 -4.99
CA LEU A 55 19.13 7.38 -5.74
C LEU A 55 20.66 7.22 -5.85
N ALA A 56 21.40 8.29 -6.14
CA ALA A 56 22.85 8.24 -6.23
C ALA A 56 23.49 7.86 -4.87
N LEU A 57 23.01 8.45 -3.77
CA LEU A 57 23.49 8.15 -2.42
C LEU A 57 23.18 6.70 -2.02
N VAL A 58 21.96 6.20 -2.28
CA VAL A 58 21.61 4.79 -2.04
C VAL A 58 22.49 3.87 -2.88
N PHE A 59 22.70 4.18 -4.16
CA PHE A 59 23.56 3.39 -5.03
C PHE A 59 24.98 3.30 -4.49
N VAL A 60 25.59 4.44 -4.13
CA VAL A 60 26.94 4.48 -3.55
C VAL A 60 26.99 3.71 -2.23
N ALA A 61 26.00 3.89 -1.35
CA ALA A 61 25.93 3.18 -0.06
C ALA A 61 25.92 1.66 -0.22
N LEU A 62 25.23 1.14 -1.24
CA LEU A 62 25.19 -0.29 -1.54
C LEU A 62 26.54 -0.83 -2.03
N GLN A 63 27.46 0.02 -2.49
CA GLN A 63 28.81 -0.38 -2.91
C GLN A 63 29.84 -0.36 -1.76
N THR A 64 29.54 0.24 -0.61
CA THR A 64 30.51 0.45 0.49
C THR A 64 30.38 -0.58 1.63
N GLU A 65 29.92 -1.80 1.32
CA GLU A 65 29.74 -2.91 2.30
C GLU A 65 28.96 -2.56 3.59
N LEU A 66 28.17 -1.47 3.56
CA LEU A 66 27.37 -0.95 4.68
C LEU A 66 28.15 -0.67 5.99
N GLU A 67 29.43 -0.28 5.90
CA GLU A 67 30.15 0.32 7.04
C GLU A 67 29.44 1.59 7.57
N LEU A 68 29.98 2.24 8.62
CA LEU A 68 29.38 3.47 9.17
C LEU A 68 29.10 4.53 8.08
N ALA A 69 30.07 4.77 7.20
CA ALA A 69 29.91 5.69 6.08
C ALA A 69 28.79 5.24 5.12
N GLY A 70 28.76 3.95 4.77
CA GLY A 70 27.71 3.35 3.95
C GLY A 70 26.31 3.47 4.57
N THR A 71 26.20 3.22 5.87
CA THR A 71 24.94 3.43 6.61
C THR A 71 24.48 4.89 6.52
N VAL A 72 25.38 5.84 6.78
CA VAL A 72 25.05 7.28 6.74
C VAL A 72 24.59 7.69 5.35
N LEU A 73 25.28 7.22 4.30
CA LEU A 73 24.90 7.45 2.91
C LEU A 73 23.53 6.82 2.58
N LEU A 74 23.26 5.59 3.05
CA LEU A 74 21.99 4.91 2.84
C LEU A 74 20.84 5.69 3.48
N LEU A 75 20.97 6.06 4.76
CA LEU A 75 19.96 6.82 5.49
C LEU A 75 19.73 8.21 4.87
N GLY A 76 20.82 8.91 4.52
CA GLY A 76 20.75 10.20 3.84
C GLY A 76 20.08 10.10 2.46
N GLY A 77 20.41 9.06 1.70
CA GLY A 77 19.82 8.79 0.39
C GLY A 77 18.34 8.45 0.46
N MET A 78 17.93 7.60 1.41
CA MET A 78 16.54 7.28 1.66
C MET A 78 15.74 8.50 2.12
N LEU A 79 16.31 9.34 3.00
CA LEU A 79 15.67 10.59 3.43
C LEU A 79 15.49 11.56 2.27
N ALA A 80 16.51 11.71 1.41
CA ALA A 80 16.42 12.54 0.21
C ALA A 80 15.33 12.00 -0.75
N LEU A 81 15.23 10.69 -0.95
CA LEU A 81 14.17 10.08 -1.75
C LEU A 81 12.78 10.37 -1.19
N ASP A 82 12.59 10.17 0.12
CA ASP A 82 11.31 10.38 0.79
C ASP A 82 10.85 11.85 0.66
N LEU A 83 11.77 12.80 0.92
CA LEU A 83 11.52 14.22 0.72
C LEU A 83 11.23 14.56 -0.76
N GLY A 84 11.97 13.96 -1.71
CA GLY A 84 11.73 14.13 -3.13
C GLY A 84 10.34 13.67 -3.56
N PHE A 85 9.89 12.50 -3.09
CA PHE A 85 8.55 12.01 -3.36
C PHE A 85 7.47 12.83 -2.67
N ALA A 86 7.70 13.30 -1.45
CA ALA A 86 6.80 14.22 -0.75
C ALA A 86 6.63 15.54 -1.52
N MET A 87 7.73 16.11 -2.04
CA MET A 87 7.68 17.29 -2.92
C MET A 87 6.93 17.01 -4.22
N ALA A 88 7.14 15.84 -4.83
CA ALA A 88 6.41 15.42 -6.03
C ALA A 88 4.90 15.29 -5.76
N ALA A 89 4.52 14.73 -4.60
CA ALA A 89 3.13 14.61 -4.17
C ALA A 89 2.50 15.99 -3.94
N GLY A 90 3.20 16.89 -3.25
CA GLY A 90 2.78 18.28 -3.05
C GLY A 90 2.58 19.02 -4.37
N TYR A 91 3.52 18.88 -5.32
CA TYR A 91 3.38 19.42 -6.67
C TYR A 91 2.14 18.85 -7.38
N GLN A 92 1.86 17.55 -7.27
CA GLN A 92 0.68 16.94 -7.90
C GLN A 92 -0.63 17.46 -7.30
N VAL A 93 -0.70 17.71 -6.00
CA VAL A 93 -1.86 18.34 -5.36
C VAL A 93 -2.12 19.73 -5.95
N LEU A 94 -1.07 20.58 -6.05
CA LEU A 94 -1.22 21.94 -6.56
C LEU A 94 -1.55 21.96 -8.06
N SER A 95 -0.85 21.15 -8.86
CA SER A 95 -1.05 21.10 -10.31
C SER A 95 -2.39 20.50 -10.73
N ARG A 96 -2.96 19.60 -9.92
CA ARG A 96 -4.25 18.95 -10.22
C ARG A 96 -5.44 19.59 -9.53
N ARG A 97 -5.24 20.62 -8.68
CA ARG A 97 -6.32 21.36 -8.00
C ARG A 97 -7.39 21.88 -8.97
N ARG A 98 -7.00 22.26 -10.19
CA ARG A 98 -7.90 22.82 -11.21
C ARG A 98 -8.66 21.78 -12.03
N ARG A 99 -8.38 20.48 -11.88
CA ARG A 99 -9.14 19.43 -12.58
C ARG A 99 -10.62 19.49 -12.18
N LEU A 100 -11.52 19.00 -13.03
CA LEU A 100 -12.95 18.87 -12.72
C LEU A 100 -13.17 18.08 -11.42
N ALA A 101 -14.23 18.41 -10.68
CA ALA A 101 -14.47 17.86 -9.33
C ALA A 101 -14.63 16.33 -9.31
N HIS A 102 -15.15 15.74 -10.39
CA HIS A 102 -15.30 14.28 -10.52
C HIS A 102 -14.00 13.56 -10.90
N ARG A 103 -12.97 14.29 -11.35
CA ARG A 103 -11.65 13.73 -11.67
C ARG A 103 -10.77 13.67 -10.43
N TYR A 104 -9.79 12.80 -10.44
CA TYR A 104 -8.86 12.69 -9.33
C TYR A 104 -7.90 13.90 -9.30
N ARG A 105 -7.93 14.63 -8.18
CA ARG A 105 -7.14 15.86 -7.95
C ARG A 105 -5.87 15.61 -7.11
N GLY A 106 -5.63 14.38 -6.69
CA GLY A 106 -4.60 14.03 -5.72
C GLY A 106 -3.24 13.67 -6.28
N PRO A 107 -2.27 13.40 -5.40
CA PRO A 107 -1.01 12.80 -5.78
C PRO A 107 -1.21 11.35 -6.22
N SER A 108 -0.30 10.86 -7.06
CA SER A 108 -0.31 9.48 -7.55
C SER A 108 -0.26 8.51 -6.37
N PRO A 109 -1.09 7.45 -6.35
CA PRO A 109 -0.97 6.41 -5.34
C PRO A 109 0.42 5.79 -5.26
N PHE A 110 1.16 5.71 -6.38
CA PHE A 110 2.54 5.22 -6.39
C PHE A 110 3.51 6.11 -5.61
N LEU A 111 3.31 7.44 -5.63
CA LEU A 111 4.15 8.35 -4.86
C LEU A 111 3.88 8.19 -3.37
N LEU A 112 2.60 8.11 -2.97
CA LEU A 112 2.27 7.94 -1.56
C LEU A 112 2.70 6.57 -1.03
N LEU A 113 2.67 5.53 -1.88
CA LEU A 113 3.22 4.21 -1.57
C LEU A 113 4.71 4.28 -1.25
N ALA A 114 5.48 4.96 -2.11
CA ALA A 114 6.90 5.15 -1.90
C ALA A 114 7.20 5.94 -0.63
N ILE A 115 6.47 7.04 -0.39
CA ILE A 115 6.63 7.87 0.82
C ILE A 115 6.43 7.02 2.07
N TYR A 116 5.26 6.39 2.24
CA TYR A 116 5.00 5.71 3.50
C TYR A 116 5.93 4.51 3.73
N ALA A 117 6.33 3.80 2.67
CA ALA A 117 7.26 2.69 2.78
C ALA A 117 8.67 3.17 3.17
N LEU A 118 9.15 4.25 2.56
CA LEU A 118 10.45 4.83 2.90
C LEU A 118 10.45 5.46 4.29
N SER A 119 9.44 6.26 4.64
CA SER A 119 9.31 6.84 5.98
C SER A 119 9.27 5.75 7.06
N ALA A 120 8.52 4.67 6.82
CA ALA A 120 8.48 3.54 7.75
C ALA A 120 9.83 2.83 7.86
N THR A 121 10.49 2.54 6.74
CA THR A 121 11.80 1.86 6.74
C THR A 121 12.87 2.71 7.43
N LEU A 122 12.88 4.03 7.18
CA LEU A 122 13.78 4.97 7.86
C LEU A 122 13.54 4.98 9.38
N LEU A 123 12.28 5.12 9.79
CA LEU A 123 11.94 5.20 11.21
C LEU A 123 12.27 3.88 11.93
N VAL A 124 11.90 2.74 11.34
CA VAL A 124 12.23 1.42 11.89
C VAL A 124 13.74 1.23 11.95
N GLY A 125 14.47 1.50 10.87
CA GLY A 125 15.93 1.34 10.83
C GLY A 125 16.67 2.19 11.87
N VAL A 126 16.25 3.45 12.05
CA VAL A 126 16.83 4.35 13.05
C VAL A 126 16.50 3.87 14.47
N VAL A 127 15.22 3.60 14.76
CA VAL A 127 14.78 3.20 16.11
C VAL A 127 15.38 1.85 16.50
N SER A 128 15.35 0.86 15.62
CA SER A 128 15.95 -0.46 15.89
C SER A 128 17.43 -0.35 16.14
N ARG A 129 18.16 0.52 15.43
CA ARG A 129 19.59 0.73 15.67
C ARG A 129 19.89 1.46 16.99
N VAL A 130 19.11 2.50 17.32
CA VAL A 130 19.30 3.28 18.56
C VAL A 130 18.97 2.45 19.80
N LEU A 131 17.95 1.61 19.71
CA LEU A 131 17.49 0.76 20.82
C LEU A 131 18.10 -0.65 20.78
N SER A 132 18.99 -0.93 19.83
CA SER A 132 19.59 -2.25 19.60
C SER A 132 18.55 -3.38 19.56
N LEU A 133 17.44 -3.15 18.87
CA LEU A 133 16.38 -4.14 18.73
C LEU A 133 16.84 -5.27 17.81
N ASP A 134 16.64 -6.51 18.25
CA ASP A 134 16.89 -7.68 17.43
C ASP A 134 15.91 -7.71 16.24
N PRO A 135 16.40 -7.66 14.99
CA PRO A 135 15.56 -7.66 13.79
C PRO A 135 14.73 -8.94 13.61
N GLU A 136 15.15 -10.05 14.23
CA GLU A 136 14.43 -11.33 14.13
C GLU A 136 13.37 -11.51 15.22
N SER A 137 13.38 -10.65 16.24
CA SER A 137 12.44 -10.73 17.35
C SER A 137 11.00 -10.37 16.94
N ALA A 138 10.04 -11.02 17.61
CA ALA A 138 8.63 -10.73 17.41
C ALA A 138 8.26 -9.28 17.72
N ILE A 139 8.88 -8.68 18.75
CA ILE A 139 8.66 -7.30 19.14
C ILE A 139 9.07 -6.34 18.00
N THR A 140 10.24 -6.53 17.40
CA THR A 140 10.69 -5.70 16.27
C THR A 140 9.78 -5.85 15.07
N THR A 141 9.28 -7.05 14.80
CA THR A 141 8.34 -7.27 13.70
C THR A 141 7.00 -6.57 13.93
N VAL A 142 6.40 -6.72 15.12
CA VAL A 142 5.15 -6.03 15.50
C VAL A 142 5.34 -4.51 15.42
N PHE A 143 6.44 -3.99 15.95
CA PHE A 143 6.79 -2.59 15.87
C PHE A 143 6.92 -2.11 14.42
N SER A 144 7.64 -2.87 13.58
CA SER A 144 7.88 -2.52 12.18
C SER A 144 6.58 -2.44 11.38
N VAL A 145 5.69 -3.41 11.56
CA VAL A 145 4.37 -3.38 10.90
C VAL A 145 3.54 -2.23 11.45
N ALA A 146 3.48 -2.01 12.76
CA ALA A 146 2.72 -0.90 13.33
C ALA A 146 3.19 0.47 12.77
N VAL A 147 4.51 0.67 12.66
CA VAL A 147 5.10 1.86 12.04
C VAL A 147 4.72 1.98 10.56
N LEU A 148 4.77 0.88 9.80
CA LEU A 148 4.35 0.87 8.40
C LEU A 148 2.89 1.31 8.23
N GLN A 149 1.98 0.75 9.05
CA GLN A 149 0.56 1.08 9.01
C GLN A 149 0.31 2.54 9.42
N LEU A 150 1.01 3.02 10.45
CA LEU A 150 0.90 4.40 10.91
C LEU A 150 1.42 5.38 9.84
N SER A 151 2.55 5.09 9.21
CA SER A 151 3.08 5.88 8.10
C SER A 151 2.10 5.97 6.93
N ALA A 152 1.43 4.87 6.59
CA ALA A 152 0.40 4.87 5.54
C ALA A 152 -0.78 5.78 5.91
N ILE A 153 -1.29 5.68 7.14
CA ILE A 153 -2.39 6.52 7.65
C ILE A 153 -1.99 8.01 7.66
N ILE A 154 -0.81 8.34 8.19
CA ILE A 154 -0.30 9.72 8.24
C ILE A 154 -0.16 10.29 6.84
N THR A 155 0.41 9.52 5.90
CA THR A 155 0.57 9.94 4.51
C THR A 155 -0.77 10.26 3.85
N ILE A 156 -1.80 9.42 4.07
CA ILE A 156 -3.17 9.69 3.59
C ILE A 156 -3.75 10.94 4.25
N ILE A 157 -3.58 11.11 5.57
CA ILE A 157 -4.09 12.28 6.28
C ILE A 157 -3.48 13.57 5.71
N LEU A 158 -2.15 13.61 5.55
CA LEU A 158 -1.43 14.80 5.12
C LEU A 158 -1.70 15.14 3.66
N PHE A 159 -1.56 14.17 2.75
CA PHE A 159 -1.56 14.44 1.30
C PHE A 159 -2.92 14.26 0.63
N VAL A 160 -3.88 13.60 1.28
CA VAL A 160 -5.19 13.30 0.69
C VAL A 160 -6.31 13.99 1.45
N ARG A 161 -6.40 13.80 2.78
CA ARG A 161 -7.51 14.34 3.57
C ARG A 161 -7.36 15.83 3.83
N ARG A 162 -6.19 16.28 4.31
CA ARG A 162 -5.95 17.70 4.63
C ARG A 162 -5.94 18.61 3.40
N THR A 163 -5.56 18.07 2.25
CA THR A 163 -5.57 18.76 0.95
C THR A 163 -6.94 18.75 0.28
N GLY A 164 -7.94 18.08 0.86
CA GLY A 164 -9.31 18.02 0.34
C GLY A 164 -9.46 17.17 -0.92
N VAL A 165 -8.50 16.28 -1.22
CA VAL A 165 -8.52 15.41 -2.41
C VAL A 165 -9.60 14.32 -2.29
N LEU A 166 -9.63 13.63 -1.15
CA LEU A 166 -10.67 12.68 -0.77
C LEU A 166 -11.06 12.92 0.67
N THR A 167 -12.35 12.73 0.95
CA THR A 167 -12.88 12.63 2.30
C THR A 167 -12.86 11.17 2.77
N TRP A 168 -12.98 10.94 4.08
CA TRP A 168 -13.14 9.57 4.62
C TRP A 168 -14.33 8.83 3.99
N ASN A 169 -15.41 9.55 3.69
CA ASN A 169 -16.59 8.98 3.03
C ASN A 169 -16.31 8.55 1.58
N ASP A 170 -15.52 9.34 0.84
CA ASP A 170 -15.07 8.93 -0.50
C ASP A 170 -14.25 7.64 -0.44
N MET A 171 -13.49 7.46 0.64
CA MET A 171 -12.68 6.26 0.89
C MET A 171 -13.48 5.11 1.52
N GLY A 172 -14.82 5.18 1.51
CA GLY A 172 -15.71 4.11 1.93
C GLY A 172 -15.94 3.99 3.43
N TRP A 173 -15.48 4.95 4.25
CA TRP A 173 -15.78 4.98 5.68
C TRP A 173 -17.21 5.49 5.92
N PRO A 174 -18.05 4.74 6.66
CA PRO A 174 -19.41 5.16 6.96
C PRO A 174 -19.43 6.43 7.84
N ARG A 175 -20.49 7.23 7.72
CA ARG A 175 -20.73 8.44 8.53
C ARG A 175 -22.15 8.51 9.09
N GLY A 176 -22.29 9.15 10.25
CA GLY A 176 -23.59 9.41 10.89
C GLY A 176 -24.41 8.14 11.06
N GLU A 177 -25.65 8.16 10.59
CA GLU A 177 -26.58 7.02 10.66
C GLU A 177 -26.10 5.76 9.91
N GLN A 178 -25.11 5.89 9.01
CA GLN A 178 -24.50 4.74 8.35
C GLN A 178 -23.56 3.95 9.27
N LEU A 179 -23.07 4.55 10.36
CA LEU A 179 -22.28 3.90 11.41
C LEU A 179 -23.20 3.12 12.37
N SER A 180 -23.97 2.18 11.84
CA SER A 180 -24.69 1.22 12.68
C SER A 180 -23.84 -0.04 12.88
N LEU A 181 -23.69 -0.47 14.14
CA LEU A 181 -23.00 -1.72 14.46
C LEU A 181 -23.62 -2.90 13.71
N ARG A 182 -24.97 -2.92 13.60
CA ARG A 182 -25.69 -3.93 12.83
C ARG A 182 -25.23 -4.00 11.37
N ARG A 183 -25.12 -2.85 10.68
CA ARG A 183 -24.65 -2.81 9.29
C ARG A 183 -23.20 -3.28 9.19
N ALA A 184 -22.33 -2.81 10.09
CA ALA A 184 -20.93 -3.24 10.12
C ALA A 184 -20.80 -4.77 10.30
N LEU A 185 -21.58 -5.37 11.20
CA LEU A 185 -21.62 -6.81 11.40
C LEU A 185 -22.15 -7.58 10.19
N VAL A 186 -23.18 -7.06 9.51
CA VAL A 186 -23.73 -7.67 8.28
C VAL A 186 -22.71 -7.61 7.14
N ASP A 187 -22.06 -6.47 6.94
CA ASP A 187 -21.06 -6.29 5.89
C ASP A 187 -19.80 -7.13 6.17
N ALA A 188 -19.39 -7.24 7.44
CA ALA A 188 -18.32 -8.14 7.87
C ALA A 188 -18.68 -9.61 7.67
N GLY A 189 -19.87 -10.04 8.12
CA GLY A 189 -20.34 -11.42 7.96
C GLY A 189 -20.45 -11.84 6.49
N TYR A 190 -20.92 -10.94 5.62
CA TYR A 190 -20.93 -11.16 4.17
C TYR A 190 -19.52 -11.27 3.59
N ALA A 191 -18.59 -10.42 4.01
CA ALA A 191 -17.21 -10.48 3.53
C ALA A 191 -16.51 -11.77 3.95
N VAL A 192 -16.70 -12.21 5.20
CA VAL A 192 -16.19 -13.48 5.72
C VAL A 192 -16.74 -14.65 4.91
N SER A 193 -18.05 -14.69 4.64
CA SER A 193 -18.67 -15.80 3.92
C SER A 193 -18.21 -15.92 2.46
N VAL A 194 -17.89 -14.80 1.80
CA VAL A 194 -17.27 -14.79 0.47
C VAL A 194 -15.80 -15.19 0.55
N THR A 195 -15.09 -14.77 1.59
CA THR A 195 -13.64 -14.96 1.70
C THR A 195 -13.26 -16.40 2.03
N ILE A 196 -14.05 -17.12 2.82
CA ILE A 196 -13.79 -18.55 3.15
C ILE A 196 -13.62 -19.41 1.89
N PRO A 197 -14.61 -19.51 0.97
CA PRO A 197 -14.46 -20.35 -0.23
C PRO A 197 -13.35 -19.84 -1.14
N MET A 198 -13.17 -18.52 -1.26
CA MET A 198 -12.06 -17.94 -2.02
C MET A 198 -10.70 -18.36 -1.45
N THR A 199 -10.55 -18.37 -0.12
CA THR A 199 -9.31 -18.79 0.56
C THR A 199 -9.01 -20.25 0.30
N MET A 200 -10.03 -21.13 0.33
CA MET A 200 -9.86 -22.55 0.02
C MET A 200 -9.40 -22.76 -1.43
N VAL A 201 -10.00 -22.03 -2.38
CA VAL A 201 -9.59 -22.06 -3.80
C VAL A 201 -8.16 -21.54 -3.95
N ALA A 202 -7.81 -20.44 -3.27
CA ALA A 202 -6.47 -19.86 -3.30
C ALA A 202 -5.42 -20.80 -2.69
N ALA A 203 -5.73 -21.48 -1.58
CA ALA A 203 -4.85 -22.46 -0.95
C ALA A 203 -4.62 -23.69 -1.85
N PHE A 204 -5.68 -24.19 -2.48
CA PHE A 204 -5.56 -25.28 -3.47
C PHE A 204 -4.72 -24.86 -4.68
N ALA A 205 -4.99 -23.68 -5.24
CA ALA A 205 -4.20 -23.13 -6.35
C ALA A 205 -2.74 -22.92 -5.93
N ALA A 206 -2.48 -22.46 -4.71
CA ALA A 206 -1.13 -22.31 -4.19
C ALA A 206 -0.39 -23.65 -4.14
N ALA A 207 -1.02 -24.71 -3.64
CA ALA A 207 -0.43 -26.05 -3.61
C ALA A 207 -0.12 -26.59 -5.02
N LEU A 208 -1.05 -26.40 -5.97
CA LEU A 208 -0.85 -26.80 -7.36
C LEU A 208 0.31 -26.02 -8.01
N ILE A 209 0.32 -24.70 -7.88
CA ILE A 209 1.37 -23.85 -8.45
C ILE A 209 2.72 -24.16 -7.79
N ALA A 210 2.78 -24.36 -6.47
CA ALA A 210 4.00 -24.74 -5.77
C ALA A 210 4.56 -26.08 -6.29
N THR A 211 3.69 -27.04 -6.60
CA THR A 211 4.07 -28.32 -7.22
C THR A 211 4.65 -28.09 -8.62
N LEU A 212 3.97 -27.30 -9.47
CA LEU A 212 4.43 -26.99 -10.82
C LEU A 212 5.76 -26.22 -10.83
N LEU A 213 5.98 -25.37 -9.82
CA LEU A 213 7.21 -24.62 -9.64
C LEU A 213 8.30 -25.42 -8.88
N GLN A 214 8.04 -26.68 -8.50
CA GLN A 214 8.99 -27.53 -7.78
C GLN A 214 9.51 -26.87 -6.49
N LEU A 215 8.60 -26.28 -5.71
CA LEU A 215 8.92 -25.63 -4.43
C LEU A 215 8.80 -26.57 -3.22
N GLN A 216 8.48 -27.85 -3.44
CA GLN A 216 8.18 -28.81 -2.36
C GLN A 216 9.38 -29.09 -1.45
N ASP A 217 10.59 -29.08 -2.01
CA ASP A 217 11.83 -29.31 -1.28
C ASP A 217 12.51 -28.00 -0.85
N SER A 218 11.88 -26.85 -1.17
CA SER A 218 12.40 -25.53 -0.82
C SER A 218 11.69 -25.00 0.42
N ALA A 219 12.44 -24.60 1.44
CA ALA A 219 11.85 -23.92 2.58
C ALA A 219 11.19 -22.61 2.12
N PRO A 220 10.00 -22.26 2.64
CA PRO A 220 9.42 -20.95 2.41
C PRO A 220 10.33 -19.85 3.00
N PRO A 221 10.36 -18.65 2.41
CA PRO A 221 11.10 -17.51 2.94
C PRO A 221 10.81 -17.25 4.43
N ALA A 222 11.86 -17.21 5.25
CA ALA A 222 11.84 -17.30 6.71
C ALA A 222 11.21 -16.13 7.50
N ARG A 223 10.37 -15.27 6.91
CA ARG A 223 9.95 -14.02 7.58
C ARG A 223 8.89 -14.18 8.67
N THR A 224 8.25 -15.34 8.79
CA THR A 224 7.21 -15.58 9.82
C THR A 224 7.54 -16.70 10.78
N SER A 225 8.67 -17.41 10.59
CA SER A 225 9.04 -18.56 11.42
C SER A 225 9.52 -18.18 12.83
N SER A 226 9.83 -16.91 13.10
CA SER A 226 10.24 -16.43 14.42
C SER A 226 9.10 -15.82 15.25
N LEU A 227 7.91 -15.63 14.68
CA LEU A 227 6.78 -15.06 15.40
C LEU A 227 6.07 -16.14 16.21
N ASP A 228 5.83 -15.84 17.49
CA ASP A 228 4.85 -16.61 18.25
C ASP A 228 3.44 -16.44 17.62
N PRO A 229 2.54 -17.42 17.78
CA PRO A 229 1.22 -17.39 17.18
C PRO A 229 0.39 -16.13 17.49
N LEU A 230 0.56 -15.55 18.69
CA LEU A 230 -0.19 -14.36 19.09
C LEU A 230 0.33 -13.11 18.36
N SER A 231 1.65 -12.92 18.28
CA SER A 231 2.26 -11.83 17.51
C SER A 231 1.90 -11.91 16.03
N LEU A 232 1.95 -13.12 15.46
CA LEU A 232 1.53 -13.36 14.07
C LEU A 232 0.05 -13.00 13.85
N PHE A 233 -0.84 -13.40 14.76
CA PHE A 233 -2.26 -13.05 14.69
C PHE A 233 -2.48 -11.53 14.75
N VAL A 234 -1.86 -10.83 15.71
CA VAL A 234 -2.02 -9.37 15.86
C VAL A 234 -1.56 -8.64 14.60
N VAL A 235 -0.39 -9.01 14.07
CA VAL A 235 0.18 -8.38 12.87
C VAL A 235 -0.67 -8.67 11.64
N ALA A 236 -0.91 -9.94 11.33
CA ALA A 236 -1.52 -10.35 10.08
C ALA A 236 -3.04 -10.15 10.07
N VAL A 237 -3.73 -10.38 11.19
CA VAL A 237 -5.20 -10.40 11.23
C VAL A 237 -5.78 -9.06 11.66
N VAL A 238 -5.06 -8.30 12.48
CA VAL A 238 -5.58 -7.04 13.05
C VAL A 238 -4.94 -5.82 12.39
N LEU A 239 -3.61 -5.69 12.45
CA LEU A 239 -2.93 -4.46 12.04
C LEU A 239 -2.82 -4.31 10.51
N ALA A 240 -2.35 -5.35 9.82
CA ALA A 240 -2.12 -5.31 8.37
C ALA A 240 -3.40 -4.98 7.57
N PRO A 241 -4.56 -5.62 7.83
CA PRO A 241 -5.77 -5.35 7.06
C PRO A 241 -6.23 -3.89 7.13
N ILE A 242 -6.13 -3.24 8.29
CA ILE A 242 -6.66 -1.88 8.46
C ILE A 242 -5.90 -0.87 7.58
N GLY A 243 -4.58 -0.83 7.69
CA GLY A 243 -3.77 0.13 6.94
C GLY A 243 -3.69 -0.21 5.44
N GLU A 244 -3.60 -1.50 5.09
CA GLU A 244 -3.56 -1.92 3.69
C GLU A 244 -4.89 -1.66 2.98
N GLU A 245 -6.02 -2.01 3.58
CA GLU A 245 -7.32 -1.73 2.97
C GLU A 245 -7.57 -0.23 2.85
N LEU A 246 -7.19 0.55 3.87
CA LEU A 246 -7.30 2.00 3.80
C LEU A 246 -6.49 2.57 2.62
N PHE A 247 -5.25 2.11 2.43
CA PHE A 247 -4.39 2.60 1.35
C PHE A 247 -4.84 2.10 -0.03
N PHE A 248 -4.97 0.79 -0.22
CA PHE A 248 -5.20 0.22 -1.55
C PHE A 248 -6.66 0.38 -2.00
N ARG A 249 -7.63 0.23 -1.09
CA ARG A 249 -9.05 0.25 -1.45
C ARG A 249 -9.66 1.62 -1.16
N GLY A 250 -9.51 2.11 0.06
CA GLY A 250 -9.99 3.44 0.43
C GLY A 250 -9.42 4.53 -0.47
N PHE A 251 -8.09 4.62 -0.56
CA PHE A 251 -7.40 5.68 -1.29
C PHE A 251 -7.14 5.34 -2.78
N ALA A 252 -6.33 4.31 -3.07
CA ALA A 252 -5.82 4.08 -4.42
C ALA A 252 -6.92 3.67 -5.41
N LEU A 253 -7.80 2.73 -5.03
CA LEU A 253 -8.93 2.32 -5.87
C LEU A 253 -9.84 3.50 -6.17
N THR A 254 -10.23 4.27 -5.15
CA THR A 254 -11.10 5.44 -5.30
C THR A 254 -10.48 6.49 -6.21
N GLY A 255 -9.18 6.76 -6.04
CA GLY A 255 -8.44 7.70 -6.88
C GLY A 255 -8.41 7.26 -8.35
N TRP A 256 -8.07 6.00 -8.61
CA TRP A 256 -8.07 5.48 -9.98
C TRP A 256 -9.46 5.34 -10.56
N HIS A 257 -10.49 5.08 -9.75
CA HIS A 257 -11.87 4.99 -10.20
C HIS A 257 -12.33 6.31 -10.83
N ARG A 258 -11.99 7.44 -10.21
CA ARG A 258 -12.31 8.79 -10.70
C ARG A 258 -11.65 9.13 -12.04
N ASP A 259 -10.50 8.55 -12.36
CA ASP A 259 -9.76 8.84 -13.60
C ASP A 259 -9.93 7.78 -14.70
N LEU A 260 -10.12 6.51 -14.34
CA LEU A 260 -10.05 5.37 -15.26
C LEU A 260 -11.36 4.56 -15.36
N GLY A 261 -12.33 4.82 -14.47
CA GLY A 261 -13.54 4.03 -14.35
C GLY A 261 -13.36 2.76 -13.51
N ARG A 262 -14.47 2.04 -13.29
CA ARG A 262 -14.58 0.92 -12.33
C ARG A 262 -13.62 -0.22 -12.60
N MET A 263 -13.66 -0.79 -13.81
CA MET A 263 -12.93 -2.03 -14.12
C MET A 263 -11.41 -1.79 -14.15
N ARG A 264 -10.96 -0.69 -14.76
CA ARG A 264 -9.52 -0.37 -14.84
C ARG A 264 -8.92 -0.06 -13.47
N ALA A 265 -9.68 0.62 -12.60
CA ALA A 265 -9.24 0.88 -11.24
C ALA A 265 -9.11 -0.42 -10.45
N LEU A 266 -10.09 -1.32 -10.56
CA LEU A 266 -10.09 -2.63 -9.91
C LEU A 266 -8.88 -3.45 -10.35
N LEU A 267 -8.69 -3.65 -11.66
CA LEU A 267 -7.54 -4.41 -12.18
C LEU A 267 -6.21 -3.78 -11.75
N ARG A 268 -6.11 -2.45 -11.77
CA ARG A 268 -4.88 -1.76 -11.36
C ARG A 268 -4.57 -1.96 -9.88
N THR A 269 -5.54 -1.82 -8.98
CA THR A 269 -5.32 -2.12 -7.56
C THR A 269 -4.96 -3.57 -7.31
N THR A 270 -5.61 -4.49 -8.02
CA THR A 270 -5.33 -5.92 -7.90
C THR A 270 -3.87 -6.23 -8.23
N VAL A 271 -3.39 -5.74 -9.38
CA VAL A 271 -2.01 -5.97 -9.80
C VAL A 271 -1.02 -5.27 -8.86
N VAL A 272 -1.25 -4.00 -8.50
CA VAL A 272 -0.31 -3.25 -7.65
C VAL A 272 -0.22 -3.90 -6.26
N PHE A 273 -1.34 -4.30 -5.68
CA PHE A 273 -1.35 -5.00 -4.39
C PHE A 273 -0.58 -6.33 -4.45
N ALA A 274 -0.79 -7.14 -5.50
CA ALA A 274 -0.05 -8.38 -5.68
C ALA A 274 1.46 -8.13 -5.86
N VAL A 275 1.86 -7.11 -6.63
CA VAL A 275 3.27 -6.75 -6.83
C VAL A 275 3.94 -6.33 -5.53
N VAL A 276 3.33 -5.46 -4.71
CA VAL A 276 4.00 -5.02 -3.47
C VAL A 276 4.24 -6.18 -2.49
N HIS A 277 3.41 -7.21 -2.56
CA HIS A 277 3.54 -8.37 -1.69
C HIS A 277 4.72 -9.26 -2.07
N ILE A 278 5.16 -9.30 -3.34
CA ILE A 278 6.34 -10.11 -3.73
C ILE A 278 7.63 -9.63 -3.06
N VAL A 279 7.67 -8.37 -2.61
CA VAL A 279 8.80 -7.81 -1.84
C VAL A 279 8.99 -8.55 -0.51
N ASN A 280 7.94 -9.21 0.00
CA ASN A 280 8.02 -10.05 1.19
C ASN A 280 8.82 -11.35 0.96
N VAL A 281 9.11 -11.70 -0.29
CA VAL A 281 9.78 -12.96 -0.68
C VAL A 281 11.19 -12.74 -1.23
N LEU A 282 11.52 -11.54 -1.73
CA LEU A 282 12.81 -11.17 -2.35
C LEU A 282 14.05 -11.19 -1.41
N GLY A 283 13.96 -11.81 -0.23
CA GLY A 283 15.04 -11.82 0.78
C GLY A 283 15.55 -13.21 1.15
N THR A 284 15.30 -14.24 0.33
CA THR A 284 15.85 -15.59 0.57
C THR A 284 17.32 -15.65 0.14
N PRO A 285 18.29 -15.79 1.07
CA PRO A 285 19.69 -15.96 0.71
C PRO A 285 19.88 -17.31 -0.01
N GLY A 286 20.68 -17.35 -1.08
CA GLY A 286 21.12 -18.60 -1.73
C GLY A 286 20.89 -18.63 -3.23
N ASP A 287 19.63 -18.78 -3.67
CA ASP A 287 19.31 -19.03 -5.09
C ASP A 287 18.23 -18.07 -5.62
N ALA A 288 18.64 -17.17 -6.51
CA ALA A 288 17.76 -16.21 -7.17
C ALA A 288 16.63 -16.89 -7.95
N SER A 289 16.84 -18.10 -8.48
CA SER A 289 15.82 -18.88 -9.18
C SER A 289 14.72 -19.38 -8.24
N VAL A 290 15.08 -19.82 -7.03
CA VAL A 290 14.13 -20.22 -5.98
C VAL A 290 13.35 -19.00 -5.52
N GLY A 291 14.03 -17.88 -5.25
CA GLY A 291 13.38 -16.62 -4.88
C GLY A 291 12.38 -16.13 -5.94
N ALA A 292 12.75 -16.19 -7.22
CA ALA A 292 11.87 -15.82 -8.32
C ALA A 292 10.63 -16.73 -8.42
N ARG A 293 10.78 -18.04 -8.20
CA ARG A 293 9.66 -18.98 -8.18
C ARG A 293 8.71 -18.73 -7.01
N TRP A 294 9.24 -18.46 -5.82
CA TRP A 294 8.41 -18.05 -4.68
C TRP A 294 7.69 -16.71 -4.94
N ALA A 295 8.36 -15.74 -5.55
CA ALA A 295 7.76 -14.45 -5.89
C ALA A 295 6.60 -14.63 -6.90
N LEU A 296 6.79 -15.51 -7.89
CA LEU A 296 5.75 -15.86 -8.85
C LEU A 296 4.58 -16.56 -8.18
N LEU A 297 4.81 -17.54 -7.30
CA LEU A 297 3.77 -18.20 -6.51
C LEU A 297 2.96 -17.16 -5.73
N GLN A 298 3.64 -16.29 -4.97
CA GLN A 298 2.99 -15.28 -4.14
C GLN A 298 2.17 -14.30 -4.99
N PHE A 299 2.73 -13.82 -6.11
CA PHE A 299 2.02 -12.95 -7.04
C PHE A 299 0.72 -13.60 -7.55
N LEU A 300 0.80 -14.84 -8.05
CA LEU A 300 -0.34 -15.55 -8.63
C LEU A 300 -1.42 -15.85 -7.59
N VAL A 301 -1.05 -16.19 -6.37
CA VAL A 301 -2.01 -16.48 -5.28
C VAL A 301 -2.67 -15.19 -4.79
N ILE A 302 -1.95 -14.08 -4.70
CA ILE A 302 -2.50 -12.81 -4.19
C ILE A 302 -3.40 -12.10 -5.19
N LEU A 303 -3.20 -12.29 -6.51
CA LEU A 303 -4.07 -11.69 -7.54
C LEU A 303 -5.57 -11.93 -7.30
N PRO A 304 -6.09 -13.17 -7.21
CA PRO A 304 -7.52 -13.41 -6.99
C PRO A 304 -8.00 -12.89 -5.63
N VAL A 305 -7.18 -12.99 -4.58
CA VAL A 305 -7.49 -12.46 -3.25
C VAL A 305 -7.69 -10.94 -3.33
N SER A 306 -6.73 -10.23 -3.94
CA SER A 306 -6.78 -8.78 -4.08
C SER A 306 -7.96 -8.32 -4.93
N PHE A 307 -8.29 -9.05 -6.01
CA PHE A 307 -9.48 -8.81 -6.81
C PHE A 307 -10.76 -8.88 -5.96
N VAL A 308 -10.92 -9.95 -5.16
CA VAL A 308 -12.11 -10.14 -4.32
C VAL A 308 -12.22 -9.05 -3.26
N LEU A 309 -11.11 -8.65 -2.63
CA LEU A 309 -11.10 -7.54 -1.67
C LEU A 309 -11.48 -6.20 -2.33
N ALA A 310 -10.92 -5.88 -3.50
CA ALA A 310 -11.29 -4.68 -4.25
C ALA A 310 -12.77 -4.70 -4.69
N TRP A 311 -13.29 -5.87 -5.06
CA TRP A 311 -14.71 -6.05 -5.37
C TRP A 311 -15.58 -5.86 -4.11
N LEU A 312 -15.23 -6.47 -2.97
CA LEU A 312 -15.94 -6.31 -1.70
C LEU A 312 -16.03 -4.84 -1.29
N PHE A 313 -14.92 -4.09 -1.41
CA PHE A 313 -14.92 -2.65 -1.18
C PHE A 313 -15.92 -1.91 -2.07
N GLN A 314 -15.98 -2.22 -3.37
CA GLN A 314 -16.91 -1.56 -4.29
C GLN A 314 -18.38 -1.91 -3.99
N GLN A 315 -18.65 -3.08 -3.44
CA GLN A 315 -20.02 -3.52 -3.14
C GLN A 315 -20.52 -3.01 -1.78
N ARG A 316 -19.65 -3.02 -0.76
CA ARG A 316 -20.05 -2.83 0.64
C ARG A 316 -19.18 -1.86 1.45
N GLY A 317 -18.15 -1.28 0.84
CA GLY A 317 -17.29 -0.28 1.48
C GLY A 317 -16.14 -0.89 2.28
N ILE A 318 -15.46 -0.01 3.04
CA ILE A 318 -14.16 -0.33 3.65
C ILE A 318 -14.24 -1.42 4.73
N ILE A 319 -15.34 -1.46 5.49
CA ILE A 319 -15.52 -2.45 6.58
C ILE A 319 -15.56 -3.87 6.02
N ALA A 320 -16.31 -4.10 4.93
CA ALA A 320 -16.36 -5.40 4.27
C ALA A 320 -14.98 -5.80 3.76
N SER A 321 -14.23 -4.87 3.16
CA SER A 321 -12.88 -5.14 2.67
C SER A 321 -11.92 -5.53 3.81
N ILE A 322 -11.93 -4.78 4.92
CA ILE A 322 -11.12 -5.06 6.11
C ILE A 322 -11.48 -6.41 6.71
N ALA A 323 -12.77 -6.70 6.88
CA ALA A 323 -13.23 -7.96 7.43
C ALA A 323 -12.88 -9.16 6.54
N GLY A 324 -13.03 -9.02 5.22
CA GLY A 324 -12.61 -10.03 4.26
C GLY A 324 -11.11 -10.29 4.34
N HIS A 325 -10.29 -9.24 4.35
CA HIS A 325 -8.84 -9.39 4.44
C HIS A 325 -8.42 -10.01 5.79
N ALA A 326 -8.98 -9.56 6.91
CA ALA A 326 -8.73 -10.15 8.21
C ALA A 326 -9.14 -11.65 8.25
N ALA A 327 -10.26 -12.02 7.61
CA ALA A 327 -10.69 -13.41 7.53
C ALA A 327 -9.70 -14.27 6.71
N TYR A 328 -9.25 -13.78 5.55
CA TYR A 328 -8.24 -14.45 4.74
C TYR A 328 -6.97 -14.71 5.56
N ASN A 329 -6.43 -13.67 6.21
CA ASN A 329 -5.23 -13.81 7.03
C ASN A 329 -5.46 -14.72 8.24
N GLY A 330 -6.60 -14.61 8.91
CA GLY A 330 -6.94 -15.45 10.06
C GLY A 330 -7.01 -16.94 9.72
N ILE A 331 -7.57 -17.29 8.57
CA ILE A 331 -7.60 -18.66 8.07
C ILE A 331 -6.17 -19.16 7.81
N LEU A 332 -5.33 -18.36 7.16
CA LEU A 332 -3.94 -18.76 6.89
C LEU A 332 -3.11 -18.92 8.17
N VAL A 333 -3.28 -18.03 9.15
CA VAL A 333 -2.64 -18.15 10.47
C VAL A 333 -3.10 -19.41 11.19
N ALA A 334 -4.41 -19.70 11.19
CA ALA A 334 -4.95 -20.91 11.80
C ALA A 334 -4.38 -22.18 11.15
N ILE A 335 -4.33 -22.24 9.82
CA ILE A 335 -3.73 -23.36 9.08
C ILE A 335 -2.25 -23.51 9.44
N SER A 336 -1.50 -22.40 9.50
CA SER A 336 -0.07 -22.42 9.85
C SER A 336 0.17 -22.97 11.26
N VAL A 337 -0.61 -22.53 12.25
CA VAL A 337 -0.48 -23.00 13.64
C VAL A 337 -0.83 -24.49 13.76
N LEU A 338 -1.91 -24.92 13.11
CA LEU A 338 -2.32 -26.33 13.11
C LEU A 338 -1.26 -27.22 12.43
N ALA A 339 -0.70 -26.76 11.30
CA ALA A 339 0.35 -27.48 10.60
C ALA A 339 1.62 -27.66 11.46
N GLN A 340 2.02 -26.63 12.22
CA GLN A 340 3.15 -26.72 13.16
C GLN A 340 2.90 -27.73 14.29
N GLN A 341 1.66 -27.87 14.76
CA GLN A 341 1.30 -28.84 15.80
C GLN A 341 1.20 -30.28 15.28
N ALA A 342 0.89 -30.46 13.99
CA ALA A 342 0.69 -31.77 13.38
C ALA A 342 1.98 -32.49 12.98
N VAL A 343 3.12 -31.77 12.88
CA VAL A 343 4.43 -32.38 12.62
C VAL A 343 4.97 -32.94 13.95
N PRO A 344 5.02 -34.28 14.15
CA PRO A 344 5.57 -34.84 15.38
C PRO A 344 7.04 -34.43 15.50
N LEU A 345 7.41 -33.92 16.68
CA LEU A 345 8.80 -33.79 17.10
C LEU A 345 9.40 -35.19 17.07
N THR A 346 10.05 -35.55 15.97
CA THR A 346 10.96 -36.70 15.99
C THR A 346 12.13 -36.25 16.86
N PRO A 347 12.34 -36.85 18.05
CA PRO A 347 13.53 -36.54 18.82
C PRO A 347 14.74 -36.94 17.97
N ALA A 348 15.66 -35.99 17.77
CA ALA A 348 16.95 -36.21 17.14
C ALA A 348 17.85 -37.07 18.04
#